data_AF-A0A2R5H0B8-F1
#
_entry.id   AF-A0A2R5H0B8-F1
#
_cell.length_a   1.000
_cell.length_b   1.000
_cell.length_c   1.000
_cell.angle_alpha   90.00
_cell.angle_beta   90.00
_cell.angle_gamma   90.00
#
_symmetry.space_group_name_H-M   'P 1'
#
loop_
_entity.id
_entity.type
_entity.pdbx_description
1 polymer ?
#
loop_
_entity_poly.entity_id
_entity_poly.type
_entity_poly.pdbx_seq_one_letter_code
_entity_poly.pdbx_strand_id
1 'polypeptide(L)'
;MRLFSQGTKPPSMDEQESMLTKRYGWALRLLGFYSKESRDLRHGQALYRSCEEQAQIANKDLSFGLNMDWLDVQNFHPRQQLTMLHVWMVHRRLLAEDEGGRDLQEALFDACWEQTTRYVRATGVHELTVNKHLSEVQKKCFAAAISYDHGLNITNDENLELGSALWRNVYQSDESIPDECVFRLAEYVRNQVSSLERLDRETVFEAKLSWLELSARPSTLDSLWRPALAADGRTYWWNVETRETSWQKPDESEASSESEGGDKGEIDAFKRV
;
A
#
# COMPACT_ATOMS: atom_id res chain seq x y z
N MET A 1 17.02 -25.14 -5.02
CA MET A 1 16.15 -25.65 -3.93
C MET A 1 15.89 -24.46 -3.01
N ARG A 2 14.73 -23.82 -3.09
CA ARG A 2 14.43 -22.61 -2.31
C ARG A 2 14.00 -23.03 -0.91
N LEU A 3 14.77 -22.62 0.10
CA LEU A 3 14.52 -22.90 1.51
C LEU A 3 13.54 -21.87 2.08
N PHE A 4 12.47 -22.34 2.71
CA PHE A 4 11.42 -21.54 3.33
C PHE A 4 11.71 -21.41 4.84
N SER A 5 11.63 -20.21 5.42
CA SER A 5 11.53 -20.02 6.88
C SER A 5 10.76 -18.76 7.27
N GLN A 6 10.10 -18.80 8.43
CA GLN A 6 8.89 -18.06 8.84
C GLN A 6 9.09 -16.56 9.16
N GLY A 7 8.84 -15.68 8.19
CA GLY A 7 8.38 -14.30 8.48
C GLY A 7 7.04 -14.31 9.22
N THR A 8 6.68 -13.19 9.88
CA THR A 8 5.44 -13.07 10.64
C THR A 8 4.25 -13.42 9.77
N LYS A 9 3.51 -14.46 10.18
CA LYS A 9 2.34 -14.92 9.44
C LYS A 9 1.34 -13.75 9.38
N PRO A 10 0.85 -13.38 8.18
CA PRO A 10 -0.18 -12.35 8.09
C PRO A 10 -1.40 -12.75 8.91
N PRO A 11 -2.14 -11.78 9.49
CA PRO A 11 -3.29 -12.07 10.33
C PRO A 11 -4.30 -12.92 9.56
N SER A 12 -4.90 -13.89 10.25
CA SER A 12 -5.91 -14.78 9.68
C SER A 12 -7.16 -14.00 9.27
N MET A 13 -8.01 -14.59 8.43
CA MET A 13 -9.25 -13.94 7.98
C MET A 13 -10.14 -13.53 9.17
N ASP A 14 -10.28 -14.39 10.18
CA ASP A 14 -11.08 -14.12 11.39
C ASP A 14 -10.46 -13.00 12.24
N GLU A 15 -9.13 -12.94 12.31
CA GLU A 15 -8.41 -11.85 12.98
C GLU A 15 -8.61 -10.52 12.24
N GLN A 16 -8.55 -10.55 10.91
CA GLN A 16 -8.84 -9.38 10.07
C GLN A 16 -10.28 -8.90 10.27
N GLU A 17 -11.28 -9.79 10.27
CA GLU A 17 -12.69 -9.42 10.51
C GLU A 17 -12.91 -8.81 11.91
N SER A 18 -12.25 -9.34 12.93
CA SER A 18 -12.27 -8.76 14.28
C SER A 18 -11.64 -7.36 14.31
N MET A 19 -10.47 -7.20 13.68
CA MET A 19 -9.77 -5.91 13.58
C MET A 19 -10.57 -4.87 12.77
N LEU A 20 -11.21 -5.30 11.68
CA LEU A 20 -12.14 -4.49 10.87
C LEU A 20 -13.26 -3.93 11.73
N THR A 21 -13.92 -4.81 12.48
CA THR A 21 -15.06 -4.42 13.33
C THR A 21 -14.61 -3.50 14.46
N LYS A 22 -13.44 -3.74 15.05
CA LYS A 22 -12.93 -2.89 16.14
C LYS A 22 -12.51 -1.50 15.65
N ARG A 23 -11.83 -1.42 14.50
CA ARG A 23 -11.21 -0.19 13.98
C ARG A 23 -12.16 0.65 13.12
N TYR A 24 -12.92 -0.02 12.26
CA TYR A 24 -13.82 0.60 11.30
C TYR A 24 -15.30 0.26 11.58
N GLY A 25 -15.62 -0.40 12.70
CA GLY A 25 -17.01 -0.74 13.03
C GLY A 25 -17.96 0.46 13.12
N TRP A 26 -17.44 1.63 13.51
CA TRP A 26 -18.20 2.87 13.49
C TRP A 26 -18.49 3.31 12.05
N ALA A 27 -17.48 3.30 11.16
CA ALA A 27 -17.64 3.60 9.75
C ALA A 27 -18.58 2.60 9.06
N LEU A 28 -18.43 1.29 9.32
CA LEU A 28 -19.32 0.24 8.83
C LEU A 28 -20.78 0.44 9.27
N ARG A 29 -21.02 1.02 10.45
CA ARG A 29 -22.38 1.37 10.93
C ARG A 29 -22.92 2.63 10.25
N LEU A 30 -22.08 3.64 10.02
CA LEU A 30 -22.42 4.87 9.30
C LEU A 30 -22.76 4.61 7.82
N LEU A 31 -22.06 3.67 7.18
CA LEU A 31 -22.30 3.24 5.79
C LEU A 31 -23.68 2.58 5.57
N GLY A 32 -24.47 2.38 6.63
CA GLY A 32 -25.82 1.84 6.57
C GLY A 32 -26.95 2.88 6.55
N PHE A 33 -26.79 4.06 7.14
CA PHE A 33 -27.90 5.03 7.29
C PHE A 33 -27.38 6.47 7.54
N TYR A 34 -27.64 7.37 6.58
CA TYR A 34 -27.61 8.86 6.61
C TYR A 34 -27.38 9.59 7.96
N SER A 35 -26.60 10.70 7.94
CA SER A 35 -27.10 12.05 8.32
C SER A 35 -26.18 13.25 8.00
N LYS A 36 -26.64 14.12 7.09
CA LYS A 36 -26.40 15.57 6.84
C LYS A 36 -25.40 16.38 7.72
N GLU A 37 -24.44 17.06 7.08
CA GLU A 37 -24.15 18.50 7.28
C GLU A 37 -23.51 19.19 6.02
N SER A 38 -23.97 20.40 5.69
CA SER A 38 -23.72 21.07 4.38
C SER A 38 -22.34 21.74 4.25
N ARG A 39 -21.51 21.74 5.31
CA ARG A 39 -20.12 22.24 5.27
C ARG A 39 -19.13 21.09 5.13
N ASP A 40 -19.23 20.07 5.98
CA ASP A 40 -18.33 18.91 5.95
C ASP A 40 -18.45 18.13 4.66
N LEU A 41 -19.65 18.10 4.04
CA LEU A 41 -19.83 17.49 2.73
C LEU A 41 -18.91 18.11 1.66
N ARG A 42 -18.76 19.43 1.62
CA ARG A 42 -17.89 20.08 0.61
C ARG A 42 -16.42 19.81 0.87
N HIS A 43 -16.00 19.84 2.13
CA HIS A 43 -14.61 19.56 2.50
C HIS A 43 -14.27 18.08 2.33
N GLY A 44 -15.15 17.15 2.69
CA GLY A 44 -15.03 15.72 2.43
C GLY A 44 -14.94 15.41 0.94
N GLN A 45 -15.78 16.05 0.10
CA GLN A 45 -15.68 15.94 -1.35
C GLN A 45 -14.37 16.51 -1.90
N ALA A 46 -13.89 17.64 -1.37
CA ALA A 46 -12.62 18.23 -1.78
C ALA A 46 -11.42 17.35 -1.39
N LEU A 47 -11.42 16.78 -0.19
CA LEU A 47 -10.43 15.80 0.25
C LEU A 47 -10.44 14.55 -0.63
N TYR A 48 -11.63 14.01 -0.93
CA TYR A 48 -11.76 12.87 -1.83
C TYR A 48 -11.20 13.19 -3.21
N ARG A 49 -11.56 14.33 -3.80
CA ARG A 49 -11.04 14.77 -5.10
C ARG A 49 -9.52 14.88 -5.07
N SER A 50 -8.95 15.47 -4.03
CA SER A 50 -7.50 15.55 -3.86
C SER A 50 -6.84 14.16 -3.81
N CYS A 51 -7.44 13.21 -3.09
CA CYS A 51 -6.97 11.82 -3.06
C CYS A 51 -7.05 11.15 -4.43
N GLU A 52 -8.16 11.34 -5.16
CA GLU A 52 -8.37 10.74 -6.47
C GLU A 52 -7.42 11.32 -7.53
N GLU A 53 -7.26 12.65 -7.56
CA GLU A 53 -6.31 13.33 -8.45
C GLU A 53 -4.88 12.87 -8.18
N GLN A 54 -4.49 12.80 -6.90
CA GLN A 54 -3.16 12.31 -6.55
C GLN A 54 -2.97 10.84 -6.89
N ALA A 55 -3.99 9.99 -6.69
CA ALA A 55 -3.93 8.59 -7.09
C ALA A 55 -3.74 8.46 -8.61
N GLN A 56 -4.37 9.31 -9.43
CA GLN A 56 -4.17 9.31 -10.88
C GLN A 56 -2.76 9.75 -11.29
N ILE A 57 -2.20 10.77 -10.63
CA ILE A 57 -0.83 11.23 -10.85
C ILE A 57 0.16 10.12 -10.49
N ALA A 58 0.06 9.58 -9.27
CA ALA A 58 0.91 8.50 -8.80
C ALA A 58 0.81 7.27 -9.70
N ASN A 59 -0.40 6.94 -10.16
CA ASN A 59 -0.60 5.83 -11.09
C ASN A 59 0.23 5.98 -12.36
N LYS A 60 0.21 7.16 -12.99
CA LYS A 60 0.96 7.41 -14.23
C LYS A 60 2.46 7.15 -14.05
N ASP A 61 3.02 7.51 -12.90
CA ASP A 61 4.44 7.33 -12.61
C ASP A 61 4.78 5.89 -12.20
N LEU A 62 3.87 5.21 -11.49
CA LEU A 62 4.04 3.81 -11.07
C LEU A 62 3.83 2.82 -12.21
N SER A 63 2.94 3.13 -13.15
CA SER A 63 2.63 2.30 -14.31
C SER A 63 3.55 2.58 -15.51
N PHE A 64 4.41 3.59 -15.45
CA PHE A 64 5.34 3.90 -16.53
C PHE A 64 6.29 2.73 -16.79
N GLY A 65 6.17 2.11 -17.98
CA GLY A 65 6.98 0.95 -18.39
C GLY A 65 6.44 -0.40 -17.89
N LEU A 66 5.36 -0.42 -17.11
CA LEU A 66 4.59 -1.63 -16.82
C LEU A 66 3.48 -1.71 -17.88
N ASN A 67 3.24 -2.88 -18.46
CA ASN A 67 2.13 -3.09 -19.41
C ASN A 67 0.76 -3.15 -18.68
N MET A 68 0.57 -2.24 -17.74
CA MET A 68 -0.56 -2.12 -16.85
C MET A 68 -1.16 -0.74 -17.07
N ASP A 69 -2.22 -0.65 -17.87
CA ASP A 69 -3.01 0.57 -17.97
C ASP A 69 -4.10 0.55 -16.90
N TRP A 70 -3.78 1.02 -15.69
CA TRP A 70 -4.72 1.09 -14.58
C TRP A 70 -5.89 2.06 -14.84
N LEU A 71 -5.84 2.85 -15.93
CA LEU A 71 -6.92 3.73 -16.37
C LEU A 71 -7.89 3.03 -17.34
N ASP A 72 -7.62 1.78 -17.76
CA ASP A 72 -8.63 0.97 -18.42
C ASP A 72 -9.84 0.82 -17.48
N VAL A 73 -11.03 1.09 -18.01
CA VAL A 73 -12.32 0.94 -17.30
C VAL A 73 -12.50 -0.50 -16.78
N GLN A 74 -11.82 -1.48 -17.39
CA GLN A 74 -11.78 -2.86 -16.92
C GLN A 74 -10.90 -3.06 -15.66
N ASN A 75 -9.99 -2.14 -15.36
CA ASN A 75 -9.03 -2.21 -14.24
C ASN A 75 -9.53 -1.45 -12.99
N PHE A 76 -10.81 -1.61 -12.65
CA PHE A 76 -11.45 -0.98 -11.49
C PHE A 76 -10.72 -1.25 -10.16
N HIS A 77 -10.28 -2.48 -9.92
CA HIS A 77 -9.65 -2.89 -8.67
C HIS A 77 -8.34 -2.14 -8.38
N PRO A 78 -7.34 -2.18 -9.29
CA PRO A 78 -6.10 -1.44 -9.15
C PRO A 78 -6.32 0.07 -8.82
N ARG A 79 -7.17 0.75 -9.62
CA ARG A 79 -7.51 2.16 -9.41
C ARG A 79 -8.15 2.41 -8.04
N GLN A 80 -9.18 1.63 -7.68
CA GLN A 80 -9.88 1.77 -6.41
C GLN A 80 -8.93 1.58 -5.22
N GLN A 81 -7.99 0.64 -5.31
CA GLN A 81 -7.02 0.40 -4.24
C GLN A 81 -6.03 1.55 -4.07
N LEU A 82 -5.56 2.15 -5.17
CA LEU A 82 -4.67 3.31 -5.09
C LEU A 82 -5.40 4.56 -4.58
N THR A 83 -6.65 4.80 -5.00
CA THR A 83 -7.48 5.87 -4.41
C THR A 83 -7.71 5.63 -2.92
N MET A 84 -8.07 4.40 -2.54
CA MET A 84 -8.30 4.05 -1.15
C MET A 84 -7.03 4.17 -0.29
N LEU A 85 -5.84 3.91 -0.85
CA LEU A 85 -4.56 4.12 -0.17
C LEU A 85 -4.37 5.60 0.20
N HIS A 86 -4.69 6.54 -0.70
CA HIS A 86 -4.63 7.97 -0.40
C HIS A 86 -5.68 8.40 0.61
N VAL A 87 -6.92 7.90 0.47
CA VAL A 87 -8.00 8.11 1.44
C VAL A 87 -7.58 7.62 2.83
N TRP A 88 -6.95 6.43 2.93
CA TRP A 88 -6.42 5.89 4.18
C TRP A 88 -5.37 6.81 4.82
N MET A 89 -4.43 7.36 4.04
CA MET A 89 -3.42 8.31 4.55
C MET A 89 -4.07 9.57 5.13
N VAL A 90 -5.11 10.11 4.48
CA VAL A 90 -5.87 11.26 4.99
C VAL A 90 -6.65 10.90 6.25
N HIS A 91 -7.32 9.75 6.28
CA HIS A 91 -8.01 9.30 7.49
C HIS A 91 -7.06 9.18 8.68
N ARG A 92 -5.86 8.63 8.47
CA ARG A 92 -4.85 8.55 9.51
C ARG A 92 -4.49 9.93 10.06
N ARG A 93 -4.31 10.92 9.19
CA ARG A 93 -4.08 12.31 9.63
C ARG A 93 -5.24 12.85 10.45
N LEU A 94 -6.48 12.57 10.05
CA LEU A 94 -7.68 13.02 10.76
C LEU A 94 -7.90 12.33 12.12
N LEU A 95 -7.29 11.16 12.38
CA LEU A 95 -7.36 10.51 13.70
C LEU A 95 -6.67 11.31 14.81
N ALA A 96 -5.77 12.24 14.46
CA ALA A 96 -5.11 13.12 15.41
C ALA A 96 -5.99 14.30 15.87
N GLU A 97 -7.17 14.46 15.27
CA GLU A 97 -8.07 15.59 15.52
C GLU A 97 -9.23 15.19 16.46
N ASP A 98 -9.98 16.18 16.90
CA ASP A 98 -11.13 16.04 17.80
C ASP A 98 -12.41 15.59 17.05
N GLU A 99 -13.59 15.97 17.54
CA GLU A 99 -14.87 15.62 16.91
C GLU A 99 -14.94 16.05 15.44
N GLY A 100 -14.41 17.25 15.11
CA GLY A 100 -14.39 17.72 13.73
C GLY A 100 -13.52 16.85 12.79
N GLY A 101 -12.53 16.13 13.34
CA GLY A 101 -11.79 15.13 12.59
C GLY A 101 -12.67 13.96 12.19
N ARG A 102 -13.51 13.48 13.11
CA ARG A 102 -14.44 12.36 12.87
C ARG A 102 -15.49 12.74 11.85
N ASP A 103 -16.05 13.94 11.96
CA ASP A 103 -17.05 14.45 11.02
C ASP A 103 -16.48 14.52 9.59
N LEU A 104 -15.22 14.98 9.47
CA LEU A 104 -14.54 15.05 8.18
C LEU A 104 -14.13 13.66 7.65
N GLN A 105 -13.82 12.69 8.52
CA GLN A 105 -13.64 11.30 8.12
C GLN A 105 -14.96 10.71 7.58
N GLU A 106 -16.09 10.95 8.23
CA GLU A 106 -17.39 10.51 7.75
C GLU A 106 -17.70 11.11 6.36
N ALA A 107 -17.54 12.43 6.21
CA ALA A 107 -17.79 13.12 4.94
C ALA A 107 -16.84 12.65 3.81
N LEU A 108 -15.58 12.34 4.12
CA LEU A 108 -14.62 11.76 3.16
C LEU A 108 -15.05 10.36 2.72
N PHE A 109 -15.48 9.51 3.65
CA PHE A 109 -15.99 8.18 3.30
C PHE A 109 -17.27 8.27 2.49
N ASP A 110 -18.21 9.13 2.84
CA ASP A 110 -19.44 9.34 2.07
C ASP A 110 -19.11 9.71 0.62
N ALA A 111 -18.22 10.68 0.40
CA ALA A 111 -17.78 11.06 -0.93
C ALA A 111 -17.12 9.89 -1.68
N CYS A 112 -16.25 9.12 -1.00
CA CYS A 112 -15.56 7.96 -1.56
C CYS A 112 -16.54 6.88 -2.01
N TRP A 113 -17.45 6.45 -1.13
CA TRP A 113 -18.35 5.35 -1.42
C TRP A 113 -19.49 5.74 -2.34
N GLU A 114 -19.88 7.01 -2.38
CA GLU A 114 -20.76 7.52 -3.43
C GLU A 114 -20.11 7.33 -4.82
N GLN A 115 -18.83 7.68 -4.98
CA GLN A 115 -18.11 7.46 -6.24
C GLN A 115 -17.94 5.97 -6.54
N THR A 116 -17.52 5.15 -5.56
CA THR A 116 -17.40 3.71 -5.74
C THR A 116 -18.73 3.08 -6.15
N THR A 117 -19.86 3.52 -5.59
CA THR A 117 -21.20 3.04 -5.97
C THR A 117 -21.52 3.37 -7.42
N ARG A 118 -21.19 4.59 -7.87
CA ARG A 118 -21.36 5.00 -9.28
C ARG A 118 -20.51 4.13 -10.21
N TYR A 119 -19.27 3.83 -9.83
CA TYR A 119 -18.40 2.94 -10.59
C TYR A 119 -18.95 1.51 -10.66
N VAL A 120 -19.37 0.93 -9.53
CA VAL A 120 -20.00 -0.40 -9.48
C VAL A 120 -21.19 -0.45 -10.43
N ARG A 121 -22.08 0.56 -10.41
CA ARG A 121 -23.21 0.65 -11.36
C ARG A 121 -22.74 0.74 -12.82
N ALA A 122 -21.69 1.52 -13.10
CA ALA A 122 -21.14 1.68 -14.45
C ALA A 122 -20.55 0.39 -15.03
N THR A 123 -20.18 -0.59 -14.19
CA THR A 123 -19.76 -1.92 -14.66
C THR A 123 -20.90 -2.77 -15.23
N GLY A 124 -22.16 -2.33 -15.10
CA GLY A 124 -23.33 -3.01 -15.66
C GLY A 124 -23.87 -4.17 -14.81
N VAL A 125 -23.49 -4.24 -13.53
CA VAL A 125 -24.11 -5.20 -12.59
C VAL A 125 -25.59 -4.89 -12.39
N HIS A 126 -26.36 -5.90 -12.01
CA HIS A 126 -27.79 -5.75 -11.73
C HIS A 126 -28.02 -4.80 -10.55
N GLU A 127 -28.98 -3.86 -10.63
CA GLU A 127 -29.17 -2.82 -9.59
C GLU A 127 -29.38 -3.42 -8.18
N LEU A 128 -30.12 -4.53 -8.08
CA LEU A 128 -30.33 -5.24 -6.81
C LEU A 128 -29.05 -5.83 -6.19
N THR A 129 -27.96 -5.99 -6.95
CA THR A 129 -26.67 -6.51 -6.46
C THR A 129 -25.63 -5.42 -6.23
N VAL A 130 -25.92 -4.15 -6.55
CA VAL A 130 -24.99 -3.02 -6.37
C VAL A 130 -24.49 -2.93 -4.92
N ASN A 131 -25.40 -2.99 -3.94
CA ASN A 131 -25.02 -2.93 -2.53
C ASN A 131 -24.18 -4.12 -2.08
N LYS A 132 -24.43 -5.31 -2.66
CA LYS A 132 -23.61 -6.50 -2.40
C LYS A 132 -22.18 -6.28 -2.90
N HIS A 133 -22.03 -5.84 -4.15
CA HIS A 133 -20.72 -5.57 -4.74
C HIS A 133 -19.99 -4.42 -4.04
N LEU A 134 -20.69 -3.35 -3.68
CA LEU A 134 -20.13 -2.26 -2.87
C LEU A 134 -19.60 -2.80 -1.53
N SER A 135 -20.37 -3.63 -0.83
CA SER A 135 -19.93 -4.23 0.42
C SER A 135 -18.68 -5.12 0.25
N GLU A 136 -18.60 -5.87 -0.85
CA GLU A 136 -17.41 -6.67 -1.19
C GLU A 136 -16.17 -5.79 -1.43
N VAL A 137 -16.33 -4.65 -2.11
CA VAL A 137 -15.26 -3.67 -2.33
C VAL A 137 -14.83 -3.03 -1.01
N GLN A 138 -15.78 -2.58 -0.18
CA GLN A 138 -15.51 -1.97 1.12
C GLN A 138 -14.72 -2.91 2.04
N LYS A 139 -15.11 -4.19 2.12
CA LYS A 139 -14.39 -5.20 2.91
C LYS A 139 -12.92 -5.32 2.49
N LYS A 140 -12.66 -5.39 1.18
CA LYS A 140 -11.29 -5.45 0.62
C LYS A 140 -10.50 -4.18 0.96
N CYS A 141 -11.10 -3.00 0.77
CA CYS A 141 -10.48 -1.72 1.08
C CYS A 141 -10.09 -1.58 2.55
N PHE A 142 -10.97 -1.98 3.48
CA PHE A 142 -10.66 -1.91 4.91
C PHE A 142 -9.65 -2.97 5.35
N ALA A 143 -9.66 -4.17 4.75
CA ALA A 143 -8.65 -5.20 5.02
C ALA A 143 -7.25 -4.74 4.55
N ALA A 144 -7.19 -4.07 3.40
CA ALA A 144 -5.98 -3.43 2.90
C ALA A 144 -5.49 -2.35 3.87
N ALA A 145 -6.38 -1.46 4.33
CA ALA A 145 -6.06 -0.42 5.32
C ALA A 145 -5.41 -0.98 6.59
N ILE A 146 -5.95 -2.07 7.16
CA ILE A 146 -5.35 -2.76 8.31
C ILE A 146 -3.95 -3.27 8.00
N SER A 147 -3.74 -3.82 6.81
CA SER A 147 -2.43 -4.31 6.38
C SER A 147 -1.42 -3.17 6.25
N TYR A 148 -1.85 -2.01 5.73
CA TYR A 148 -1.02 -0.81 5.66
C TYR A 148 -0.68 -0.28 7.04
N ASP A 149 -1.63 -0.26 7.97
CA ASP A 149 -1.38 0.13 9.35
C ASP A 149 -0.36 -0.77 10.04
N HIS A 150 -0.45 -2.08 9.82
CA HIS A 150 0.53 -3.03 10.34
C HIS A 150 1.92 -2.75 9.77
N GLY A 151 2.06 -2.69 8.45
CA GLY A 151 3.35 -2.47 7.79
C GLY A 151 3.97 -1.12 8.10
N LEU A 152 3.16 -0.05 8.21
CA LEU A 152 3.66 1.28 8.56
C LEU A 152 4.21 1.33 10.00
N ASN A 153 3.62 0.59 10.93
CA ASN A 153 4.05 0.56 12.34
C ASN A 153 5.35 -0.22 12.57
N ILE A 154 5.79 -1.03 11.62
CA ILE A 154 7.12 -1.63 11.63
C ILE A 154 8.09 -0.62 11.02
N THR A 155 9.08 -0.12 11.76
CA THR A 155 9.98 0.94 11.27
C THR A 155 11.41 0.47 10.99
N ASN A 156 11.80 -0.68 11.53
CA ASN A 156 13.17 -1.20 11.48
C ASN A 156 13.33 -2.30 10.43
N ASP A 157 12.58 -2.18 9.33
CA ASP A 157 12.48 -3.20 8.28
C ASP A 157 12.62 -2.60 6.89
N GLU A 158 13.19 -1.40 6.69
CA GLU A 158 13.42 -0.83 5.36
C GLU A 158 12.23 -0.92 4.38
N ASN A 159 11.00 -0.73 4.90
CA ASN A 159 9.74 -0.80 4.16
C ASN A 159 9.31 -2.21 3.73
N LEU A 160 9.89 -3.29 4.24
CA LEU A 160 9.58 -4.65 3.82
C LEU A 160 8.11 -5.04 4.07
N GLU A 161 7.60 -4.86 5.29
CA GLU A 161 6.23 -5.23 5.66
C GLU A 161 5.18 -4.33 4.98
N LEU A 162 5.48 -3.03 4.89
CA LEU A 162 4.63 -2.09 4.15
C LEU A 162 4.61 -2.44 2.64
N GLY A 163 5.76 -2.76 2.06
CA GLY A 163 5.89 -3.21 0.68
C GLY A 163 5.08 -4.48 0.41
N SER A 164 5.15 -5.48 1.29
CA SER A 164 4.34 -6.70 1.19
C SER A 164 2.83 -6.41 1.24
N ALA A 165 2.39 -5.49 2.11
CA ALA A 165 1.00 -5.06 2.15
C ALA A 165 0.56 -4.37 0.85
N LEU A 166 1.41 -3.52 0.27
CA LEU A 166 1.13 -2.81 -0.98
C LEU A 166 1.15 -3.75 -2.18
N TRP A 167 2.08 -4.70 -2.26
CA TRP A 167 2.12 -5.71 -3.31
C TRP A 167 0.84 -6.56 -3.34
N ARG A 168 0.39 -7.04 -2.18
CA ARG A 168 -0.83 -7.85 -2.09
C ARG A 168 -2.10 -7.09 -2.49
N ASN A 169 -2.21 -5.83 -2.06
CA ASN A 169 -3.46 -5.09 -2.17
C ASN A 169 -3.53 -4.18 -3.38
N VAL A 170 -2.48 -3.40 -3.65
CA VAL A 170 -2.41 -2.49 -4.80
C VAL A 170 -2.07 -3.30 -6.04
N TYR A 171 -0.93 -3.99 -6.04
CA TYR A 171 -0.45 -4.79 -7.18
C TYR A 171 -1.10 -6.18 -7.30
N GLN A 172 -2.08 -6.51 -6.46
CA GLN A 172 -2.86 -7.75 -6.52
C GLN A 172 -2.02 -9.04 -6.50
N SER A 173 -0.86 -9.01 -5.84
CA SER A 173 0.08 -10.15 -5.80
C SER A 173 0.59 -10.57 -7.18
N ASP A 174 0.64 -9.65 -8.14
CA ASP A 174 1.15 -9.91 -9.48
C ASP A 174 2.68 -10.04 -9.45
N GLU A 175 3.17 -11.25 -9.74
CA GLU A 175 4.61 -11.59 -9.76
C GLU A 175 5.36 -10.95 -10.94
N SER A 176 4.65 -10.42 -11.95
CA SER A 176 5.27 -9.71 -13.06
C SER A 176 5.71 -8.29 -12.70
N ILE A 177 5.25 -7.78 -11.55
CA ILE A 177 5.60 -6.45 -11.07
C ILE A 177 7.02 -6.47 -10.51
N PRO A 178 7.92 -5.61 -11.01
CA PRO A 178 9.26 -5.49 -10.45
C PRO A 178 9.21 -5.07 -8.98
N ASP A 179 9.99 -5.73 -8.14
CA ASP A 179 10.10 -5.42 -6.70
C ASP A 179 10.40 -3.93 -6.44
N GLU A 180 11.17 -3.33 -7.33
CA GLU A 180 11.48 -1.90 -7.37
C GLU A 180 10.23 -1.01 -7.32
N CYS A 181 9.20 -1.34 -8.09
CA CYS A 181 7.94 -0.58 -8.11
C CYS A 181 7.25 -0.64 -6.74
N VAL A 182 7.31 -1.81 -6.07
CA VAL A 182 6.75 -1.99 -4.74
C VAL A 182 7.49 -1.16 -3.70
N PHE A 183 8.83 -1.17 -3.71
CA PHE A 183 9.61 -0.38 -2.76
C PHE A 183 9.48 1.12 -2.98
N ARG A 184 9.41 1.57 -4.24
CA ARG A 184 9.09 2.97 -4.58
C ARG A 184 7.75 3.39 -4.02
N LEU A 185 6.71 2.56 -4.17
CA LEU A 185 5.41 2.86 -3.59
C LEU A 185 5.44 2.88 -2.06
N ALA A 186 6.19 1.97 -1.42
CA ALA A 186 6.30 1.91 0.03
C ALA A 186 7.01 3.15 0.61
N GLU A 187 8.10 3.59 -0.01
CA GLU A 187 8.80 4.82 0.37
C GLU A 187 7.92 6.05 0.15
N TYR A 188 7.20 6.12 -0.98
CA TYR A 188 6.21 7.15 -1.24
C TYR A 188 5.16 7.24 -0.13
N VAL A 189 4.56 6.11 0.24
CA VAL A 189 3.52 6.06 1.29
C VAL A 189 4.08 6.58 2.63
N ARG A 190 5.29 6.16 3.03
CA ARG A 190 5.90 6.68 4.27
C ARG A 190 6.14 8.17 4.24
N ASN A 191 6.66 8.67 3.11
CA ASN A 191 6.94 10.10 2.93
C ASN A 191 5.64 10.92 2.95
N GLN A 192 4.58 10.43 2.28
CA GLN A 192 3.27 11.07 2.28
C GLN A 192 2.66 11.11 3.68
N VAL A 193 2.64 9.98 4.39
CA VAL A 193 2.12 9.94 5.78
C VAL A 193 2.87 10.92 6.67
N SER A 194 4.21 10.91 6.60
CA SER A 194 5.04 11.84 7.38
C SER A 194 4.77 13.31 7.02
N SER A 195 4.51 13.60 5.74
CA SER A 195 4.17 14.94 5.26
C SER A 195 2.81 15.40 5.77
N LEU A 196 1.79 14.55 5.63
CA LEU A 196 0.43 14.83 6.09
C LEU A 196 0.38 15.06 7.60
N GLU A 197 1.10 14.25 8.39
CA GLU A 197 1.21 14.39 9.86
C GLU A 197 1.77 15.75 10.30
N ARG A 198 2.54 16.43 9.45
CA ARG A 198 3.09 17.76 9.73
C ARG A 198 2.18 18.92 9.33
N LEU A 199 1.11 18.66 8.57
CA LEU A 199 0.16 19.71 8.18
C LEU A 199 -0.59 20.22 9.41
N ASP A 200 -0.75 21.54 9.49
CA ASP A 200 -1.60 22.15 10.51
C ASP A 200 -3.08 21.80 10.28
N ARG A 201 -3.87 21.96 11.33
CA ARG A 201 -5.30 21.63 11.32
C ARG A 201 -6.07 22.42 10.26
N GLU A 202 -5.82 23.72 10.13
CA GLU A 202 -6.56 24.60 9.22
C GLU A 202 -6.38 24.13 7.77
N THR A 203 -5.13 23.85 7.37
CA THR A 203 -4.80 23.30 6.04
C THR A 203 -5.55 21.99 5.74
N VAL A 204 -5.61 21.07 6.71
CA VAL A 204 -6.33 19.78 6.53
C VAL A 204 -7.84 20.00 6.44
N PHE A 205 -8.43 20.81 7.31
CA PHE A 205 -9.87 21.06 7.35
C PHE A 205 -10.36 21.88 6.16
N GLU A 206 -9.50 22.72 5.58
CA GLU A 206 -9.79 23.42 4.33
C GLU A 206 -9.57 22.57 3.07
N ALA A 207 -9.16 21.31 3.23
CA ALA A 207 -8.83 20.37 2.15
C ALA A 207 -7.69 20.86 1.22
N LYS A 208 -6.73 21.62 1.76
CA LYS A 208 -5.58 22.16 1.02
C LYS A 208 -4.35 21.24 1.16
N LEU A 209 -4.56 19.94 0.88
CA LEU A 209 -3.49 18.95 1.01
C LEU A 209 -2.38 19.19 -0.01
N SER A 210 -1.13 19.09 0.45
CA SER A 210 0.06 19.12 -0.39
C SER A 210 0.68 17.73 -0.45
N TRP A 211 0.50 17.06 -1.59
CA TRP A 211 1.08 15.74 -1.84
C TRP A 211 2.51 15.87 -2.35
N LEU A 212 3.39 14.98 -1.88
CA LEU A 212 4.73 14.83 -2.43
C LEU A 212 4.70 14.17 -3.81
N GLU A 213 5.68 14.49 -4.64
CA GLU A 213 5.91 13.76 -5.89
C GLU A 213 6.50 12.38 -5.62
N LEU A 214 6.22 11.42 -6.50
CA LEU A 214 6.84 10.10 -6.43
C LEU A 214 8.31 10.18 -6.83
N SER A 215 9.21 9.67 -5.98
CA SER A 215 10.64 9.63 -6.33
C SER A 215 10.89 8.75 -7.56
N ALA A 216 11.81 9.17 -8.42
CA ALA A 216 12.17 8.42 -9.62
C ALA A 216 12.86 7.07 -9.31
N ARG A 217 13.52 6.97 -8.15
CA ARG A 217 14.24 5.78 -7.68
C ARG A 217 14.10 5.68 -6.14
N PRO A 218 13.93 4.48 -5.56
CA PRO A 218 13.85 4.31 -4.13
C PRO A 218 15.24 4.24 -3.51
N SER A 219 15.36 4.75 -2.29
CA SER A 219 16.61 4.76 -1.54
C SER A 219 17.16 3.35 -1.25
N THR A 220 16.29 2.33 -1.20
CA THR A 220 16.66 0.92 -0.97
C THR A 220 17.51 0.31 -2.07
N LEU A 221 17.56 0.91 -3.28
CA LEU A 221 18.43 0.45 -4.37
C LEU A 221 19.89 0.92 -4.26
N ASP A 222 20.19 1.79 -3.31
CA ASP A 222 21.54 2.33 -3.15
C ASP A 222 22.46 1.39 -2.36
N SER A 223 21.90 0.33 -1.76
CA SER A 223 22.63 -0.75 -1.06
C SER A 223 23.01 -1.91 -1.99
N LEU A 224 24.12 -2.59 -1.66
CA LEU A 224 24.56 -3.85 -2.29
C LEU A 224 23.61 -5.00 -1.98
N TRP A 225 23.03 -4.99 -0.78
CA TRP A 225 21.97 -5.89 -0.37
C TRP A 225 20.64 -5.22 -0.69
N ARG A 226 19.94 -5.76 -1.67
CA ARG A 226 18.66 -5.21 -2.11
C ARG A 226 17.51 -6.06 -1.59
N PRO A 227 16.40 -5.44 -1.19
CA PRO A 227 15.23 -6.20 -0.83
C PRO A 227 14.57 -6.78 -2.09
N ALA A 228 13.93 -7.95 -1.97
CA ALA A 228 13.25 -8.66 -3.04
C ALA A 228 12.05 -9.48 -2.54
N LEU A 229 10.99 -9.59 -3.32
CA LEU A 229 9.77 -10.31 -2.92
C LEU A 229 9.85 -11.79 -3.29
N ALA A 230 9.50 -12.65 -2.34
CA ALA A 230 9.26 -14.06 -2.59
C ALA A 230 7.83 -14.28 -3.10
N ALA A 231 7.58 -15.43 -3.72
CA ALA A 231 6.26 -15.79 -4.29
C ALA A 231 5.12 -15.84 -3.25
N ASP A 232 5.45 -16.00 -1.97
CA ASP A 232 4.48 -15.96 -0.88
C ASP A 232 4.26 -14.55 -0.30
N GLY A 233 4.84 -13.52 -0.93
CA GLY A 233 4.75 -12.13 -0.53
C GLY A 233 5.68 -11.73 0.61
N ARG A 234 6.53 -12.62 1.12
CA ARG A 234 7.55 -12.27 2.10
C ARG A 234 8.75 -11.65 1.42
N THR A 235 9.39 -10.70 2.09
CA THR A 235 10.57 -10.04 1.55
C THR A 235 11.84 -10.70 2.06
N TYR A 236 12.85 -10.83 1.20
CA TYR A 236 14.21 -11.27 1.51
C TYR A 236 15.23 -10.27 0.95
N TRP A 237 16.47 -10.35 1.40
CA TRP A 237 17.60 -9.57 0.91
C TRP A 237 18.40 -10.39 -0.10
N TRP A 238 18.78 -9.79 -1.22
CA TRP A 238 19.68 -10.41 -2.19
C TRP A 238 20.88 -9.50 -2.45
N ASN A 239 22.08 -10.09 -2.46
CA ASN A 239 23.30 -9.38 -2.75
C ASN A 239 23.51 -9.32 -4.27
N VAL A 240 23.64 -8.11 -4.81
CA VAL A 240 23.79 -7.91 -6.26
C VAL A 240 25.13 -8.39 -6.82
N GLU A 241 26.16 -8.46 -6.00
CA GLU A 241 27.52 -8.84 -6.36
C GLU A 241 27.75 -10.33 -6.16
N THR A 242 27.45 -10.85 -4.96
CA THR A 242 27.71 -12.26 -4.60
C THR A 242 26.59 -13.21 -5.04
N ARG A 243 25.42 -12.67 -5.41
CA ARG A 243 24.17 -13.42 -5.72
C ARG A 243 23.65 -14.26 -4.55
N GLU A 244 24.06 -13.94 -3.33
CA GLU A 244 23.57 -14.56 -2.10
C GLU A 244 22.20 -14.01 -1.72
N THR A 245 21.45 -14.80 -0.95
CA THR A 245 20.16 -14.38 -0.38
C THR A 245 20.14 -14.57 1.12
N SER A 246 19.49 -13.65 1.84
CA SER A 246 19.35 -13.66 3.29
C SER A 246 17.96 -13.18 3.70
N TRP A 247 17.46 -13.66 4.84
CA TRP A 247 16.19 -13.17 5.40
C TRP A 247 16.38 -11.95 6.32
N GLN A 248 17.62 -11.67 6.72
CA GLN A 248 17.99 -10.50 7.51
C GLN A 248 18.97 -9.65 6.70
N LYS A 249 18.87 -8.32 6.76
CA LYS A 249 19.83 -7.45 6.08
C LYS A 249 21.21 -7.66 6.70
N PRO A 250 22.22 -8.10 5.94
CA PRO A 250 23.56 -8.26 6.46
C PRO A 250 24.20 -6.90 6.69
N ASP A 251 25.00 -6.78 7.75
CA ASP A 251 25.75 -5.56 8.01
C ASP A 251 26.80 -5.38 6.91
N GLU A 252 26.70 -4.29 6.14
CA GLU A 252 27.60 -4.03 4.99
C GLU A 252 29.07 -3.94 5.42
N SER A 253 29.33 -3.70 6.72
CA SER A 253 30.68 -3.69 7.30
C SER A 253 31.28 -5.09 7.48
N GLU A 254 30.48 -6.13 7.73
CA GLU A 254 30.95 -7.50 7.97
C GLU A 254 31.24 -8.26 6.67
N ALA A 255 30.47 -7.98 5.60
CA ALA A 255 30.62 -8.65 4.30
C ALA A 255 31.96 -8.35 3.59
N SER A 256 32.64 -7.27 3.96
CA SER A 256 33.98 -6.93 3.44
C SER A 256 35.12 -7.72 4.10
N SER A 257 34.84 -8.49 5.16
CA SER A 257 35.85 -9.16 5.98
C SER A 257 35.96 -10.68 5.78
N GLU A 258 35.06 -11.31 5.01
CA GLU A 258 35.06 -12.77 4.80
C GLU A 258 35.58 -13.23 3.42
N SER A 259 36.06 -12.32 2.55
CA SER A 259 36.57 -12.69 1.22
C SER A 259 38.09 -12.95 1.14
N GLU A 260 38.80 -13.00 2.27
CA GLU A 260 40.22 -13.41 2.33
C GLU A 260 40.44 -14.59 3.29
N GLY A 261 40.13 -15.82 2.86
CA GLY A 261 40.46 -17.00 3.68
C GLY A 261 40.12 -18.38 3.13
N GLY A 262 40.96 -18.90 2.23
CA GLY A 262 41.07 -20.34 1.88
C GLY A 262 40.05 -20.84 0.84
N ASP A 263 40.35 -21.74 -0.10
CA ASP A 263 41.45 -22.69 -0.24
C ASP A 263 41.61 -23.03 -1.74
N LYS A 264 42.84 -23.28 -2.18
CA LYS A 264 43.17 -23.71 -3.54
C LYS A 264 42.93 -25.22 -3.63
N GLY A 265 41.70 -25.61 -3.99
CA GLY A 265 41.33 -26.99 -4.29
C GLY A 265 40.84 -27.16 -5.72
N GLU A 266 41.77 -27.55 -6.60
CA GLU A 266 41.57 -28.50 -7.71
C GLU A 266 40.27 -28.42 -8.53
N ILE A 267 40.32 -27.71 -9.66
CA ILE A 267 39.35 -27.85 -10.76
C ILE A 267 39.67 -29.13 -11.55
N ASP A 268 39.06 -30.25 -11.15
CA ASP A 268 39.05 -31.45 -11.99
C ASP A 268 37.95 -31.37 -13.06
N ALA A 269 38.35 -31.70 -14.27
CA ALA A 269 37.61 -31.51 -15.49
C ALA A 269 36.65 -32.69 -15.71
N PHE A 270 35.36 -32.44 -15.96
CA PHE A 270 34.56 -33.39 -16.73
C PHE A 270 33.63 -32.71 -17.75
N LYS A 271 33.95 -33.02 -19.02
CA LYS A 271 33.18 -32.78 -20.24
C LYS A 271 32.21 -33.95 -20.50
N ARG A 272 31.10 -33.63 -21.17
CA ARG A 272 30.18 -34.48 -21.98
C ARG A 272 29.32 -35.45 -21.18
N VAL A 273 28.01 -35.57 -21.45
CA VAL A 273 27.31 -35.70 -22.74
C VAL A 273 26.13 -34.75 -22.85
#